data_AF-A0A8K1D6N8-F1
#
_entry.id   AF-A0A8K1D6N8-F1
#
_cell.length_a   1.000
_cell.length_b   1.000
_cell.length_c   1.000
_cell.angle_alpha   90.00
_cell.angle_beta   90.00
_cell.angle_gamma   90.00
#
_symmetry.space_group_name_H-M   'P 1'
#
loop_
_entity.id
_entity.type
_entity.pdbx_description
1 polymer ?
#
loop_
_entity_poly.entity_id
_entity_poly.type
_entity_poly.pdbx_seq_one_letter_code
_entity_poly.pdbx_strand_id
1 'polypeptide(L)'
;FNGAPYRSTCLLQPTSSALVNCTEWPPFVVTLDEVELIHFERVQFHLKNFDLVIVYKDYARKVTMINAIPVASLDPIKEWLKWVFWGEFWGVLGNFGENLGVLGIFWDFF
;
A
#
# COMPACT_ATOMS: atom_id res chain seq x y z
N PHE A 1 6.37 -4.14 -8.81
CA PHE A 1 5.26 -4.26 -9.77
C PHE A 1 5.25 -3.06 -10.69
N ASN A 2 4.63 -3.14 -11.87
CA ASN A 2 4.53 -1.99 -12.78
C ASN A 2 3.27 -1.18 -12.44
N GLY A 3 3.40 0.14 -12.42
CA GLY A 3 2.29 1.07 -12.19
C GLY A 3 2.65 2.48 -12.62
N ALA A 4 1.64 3.33 -12.78
CA ALA A 4 1.80 4.72 -13.23
C ALA A 4 1.48 5.70 -12.08
N PRO A 5 2.46 6.03 -11.22
CA PRO A 5 2.29 7.05 -10.18
C PRO A 5 2.20 8.48 -10.77
N TYR A 6 2.76 8.67 -11.96
CA TYR A 6 2.72 9.92 -12.71
C TYR A 6 2.05 9.68 -14.08
N ARG A 7 2.70 10.10 -15.17
CA ARG A 7 2.17 9.98 -16.54
C ARG A 7 2.62 8.71 -17.27
N SER A 8 3.72 8.10 -16.86
CA SER A 8 4.27 6.87 -17.44
C SER A 8 4.16 5.69 -16.46
N THR A 9 4.05 4.49 -17.02
CA THR A 9 4.19 3.25 -16.25
C THR A 9 5.66 3.03 -15.94
N CYS A 10 5.98 2.91 -14.67
CA CYS A 10 7.32 2.65 -14.18
C CYS A 10 7.34 1.45 -13.23
N LEU A 11 8.54 0.91 -12.99
CA LEU A 11 8.72 -0.19 -12.06
C LEU A 11 8.74 0.33 -10.62
N LEU A 12 7.70 0.02 -9.87
CA LEU A 12 7.60 0.31 -8.43
C LEU A 12 8.18 -0.85 -7.63
N GLN A 13 9.11 -0.53 -6.74
CA GLN A 13 9.78 -1.48 -5.86
C GLN A 13 9.29 -1.27 -4.42
N PRO A 14 8.51 -2.22 -3.87
CA PRO A 14 8.15 -2.18 -2.46
C PRO A 14 9.35 -2.55 -1.59
N THR A 15 9.52 -1.86 -0.47
CA THR A 15 10.48 -2.18 0.60
C THR A 15 9.74 -2.41 1.91
N SER A 16 10.46 -2.64 3.01
CA SER A 16 9.87 -2.81 4.34
C SER A 16 9.27 -1.53 4.93
N SER A 17 9.72 -0.35 4.49
CA SER A 17 9.31 0.94 5.05
C SER A 17 8.86 1.97 4.01
N ALA A 18 9.06 1.69 2.72
CA ALA A 18 8.71 2.62 1.65
C ALA A 18 8.36 1.91 0.34
N LEU A 19 7.49 2.53 -0.46
CA LEU A 19 7.29 2.21 -1.86
C LEU A 19 8.05 3.23 -2.71
N VAL A 20 8.99 2.76 -3.52
CA VAL A 20 9.88 3.65 -4.28
C VAL A 20 9.95 3.29 -5.75
N ASN A 21 10.17 4.31 -6.58
CA ASN A 21 10.71 4.17 -7.92
C ASN A 21 11.82 5.22 -8.11
N CYS A 22 13.05 4.73 -8.29
CA CYS A 22 14.23 5.54 -8.58
C CYS A 22 14.79 5.27 -9.98
N THR A 23 14.07 4.51 -10.82
CA THR A 23 14.52 4.14 -12.16
C THR A 23 14.24 5.22 -13.20
N GLU A 24 13.20 6.02 -12.97
CA GLU A 24 12.78 7.10 -13.87
C GLU A 24 12.66 8.42 -13.10
N TRP A 25 12.87 9.53 -13.81
CA TRP A 25 12.66 10.87 -13.29
C TRP A 25 11.23 11.36 -13.64
N PRO A 26 10.48 11.94 -12.70
CA PRO A 26 10.83 12.22 -11.30
C PRO A 26 10.77 10.97 -10.40
N PRO A 27 11.63 10.87 -9.38
CA PRO A 27 11.62 9.76 -8.45
C PRO A 27 10.32 9.78 -7.65
N PHE A 28 9.77 8.60 -7.43
CA PHE A 28 8.60 8.40 -6.61
C PHE A 28 9.03 7.76 -5.29
N VAL A 29 8.68 8.38 -4.17
CA VAL A 29 8.97 7.85 -2.84
C VAL A 29 7.75 8.07 -1.96
N VAL A 30 7.24 6.99 -1.39
CA VAL A 30 6.16 7.00 -0.40
C VAL A 30 6.61 6.19 0.80
N THR A 31 6.75 6.85 1.95
CA THR A 31 7.03 6.23 3.24
C THR A 31 5.76 5.63 3.83
N LEU A 32 5.81 4.36 4.21
CA LEU A 32 4.66 3.62 4.73
C LEU A 32 4.22 4.14 6.11
N ASP A 33 5.16 4.66 6.91
CA ASP A 33 4.91 5.29 8.21
C ASP A 33 3.92 6.48 8.13
N GLU A 34 3.86 7.16 6.98
CA GLU A 34 2.98 8.31 6.74
C GLU A 34 1.64 7.91 6.12
N VAL A 35 1.47 6.64 5.74
CA VAL A 35 0.25 6.13 5.12
C VAL A 35 -0.76 5.79 6.21
N GLU A 36 -1.99 6.27 6.04
CA GLU A 36 -3.12 5.96 6.93
C GLU A 36 -3.89 4.76 6.40
N LEU A 37 -4.26 4.80 5.12
CA LEU A 37 -4.99 3.73 4.47
C LEU A 37 -4.65 3.66 2.98
N ILE A 38 -4.83 2.47 2.42
CA ILE A 38 -4.64 2.20 1.00
C ILE A 38 -5.95 1.66 0.44
N HIS A 39 -6.45 2.32 -0.59
CA HIS A 39 -7.70 1.98 -1.25
C HIS A 39 -7.42 1.43 -2.65
N PHE A 40 -8.01 0.27 -2.96
CA PHE A 40 -7.92 -0.34 -4.29
C PHE A 40 -9.16 0.03 -5.10
N GLU A 41 -8.97 0.85 -6.13
CA GLU A 41 -10.03 1.26 -7.05
C GLU A 41 -10.07 0.37 -8.29
N ARG A 42 -11.24 0.32 -8.94
CA ARG A 42 -11.45 -0.38 -10.21
C ARG A 42 -11.10 -1.86 -10.20
N VAL A 43 -11.15 -2.51 -9.03
CA VAL A 43 -11.00 -3.97 -8.91
C VAL A 43 -12.29 -4.63 -9.40
N GLN A 44 -12.32 -4.99 -10.69
CA GLN A 44 -13.46 -5.67 -11.33
C GLN A 44 -12.97 -6.84 -12.17
N PHE A 45 -13.75 -7.91 -12.25
CA PHE A 45 -13.36 -9.15 -12.93
C PHE A 45 -13.09 -8.98 -14.45
N HIS A 46 -13.65 -7.93 -15.06
CA HIS A 46 -13.49 -7.64 -16.48
C HIS A 46 -12.31 -6.71 -16.81
N LEU A 47 -11.74 -6.04 -15.80
CA LEU A 47 -10.66 -5.08 -15.99
C LEU A 47 -9.30 -5.76 -15.78
N LYS A 48 -8.38 -5.56 -16.71
CA LYS A 48 -7.01 -6.10 -16.63
C LYS A 48 -6.12 -5.31 -15.67
N ASN A 49 -6.53 -4.07 -15.37
CA ASN A 49 -5.79 -3.13 -14.55
C ASN A 49 -6.69 -2.59 -13.45
N PHE A 50 -6.09 -2.30 -12.30
CA PHE A 50 -6.71 -1.60 -11.19
C PHE A 50 -5.87 -0.37 -10.82
N ASP A 51 -6.45 0.51 -10.01
CA ASP A 51 -5.76 1.71 -9.53
C ASP A 51 -5.60 1.64 -8.00
N LEU A 52 -4.50 2.17 -7.49
CA LEU A 52 -4.18 2.20 -6.07
C LEU A 52 -4.17 3.63 -5.57
N VAL A 53 -4.95 3.93 -4.55
CA VAL A 53 -5.03 5.25 -3.93
C VAL A 53 -4.44 5.17 -2.53
N ILE A 54 -3.42 5.99 -2.28
CA ILE A 54 -2.74 6.08 -1.00
C ILE A 54 -3.21 7.35 -0.30
N VAL A 55 -3.79 7.16 0.87
CA VAL A 55 -4.23 8.24 1.76
C VAL A 55 -3.24 8.35 2.90
N TYR A 56 -2.76 9.57 3.13
CA TYR A 56 -1.78 9.87 4.14
C TYR A 56 -2.45 10.22 5.47
N LYS A 57 -1.71 10.04 6.57
CA LYS A 57 -2.10 10.49 7.92
C LYS A 57 -2.35 11.99 7.97
N ASP A 58 -1.54 12.75 7.24
CA ASP A 58 -1.79 14.17 7.03
C ASP A 58 -2.82 14.38 5.92
N TYR A 59 -4.06 14.64 6.30
CA TYR A 59 -5.16 14.92 5.37
C TYR A 59 -4.99 16.24 4.59
N ALA A 60 -4.06 17.12 4.98
CA ALA A 60 -3.72 18.29 4.17
C ALA A 60 -2.87 17.92 2.94
N ARG A 61 -2.17 16.77 3.00
CA ARG A 61 -1.40 16.24 1.87
C ARG A 61 -2.33 15.61 0.84
N LYS A 62 -2.09 15.94 -0.43
CA LYS A 62 -2.83 15.35 -1.54
C LYS A 62 -2.60 13.84 -1.63
N VAL A 63 -3.69 13.09 -1.79
CA VAL A 63 -3.66 11.65 -2.05
C VAL A 63 -2.80 11.32 -3.27
N THR A 64 -2.11 10.18 -3.20
CA THR A 64 -1.26 9.70 -4.28
C THR A 64 -1.94 8.54 -4.97
N MET A 65 -2.06 8.61 -6.30
CA MET A 65 -2.73 7.59 -7.10
C MET A 65 -1.72 6.91 -8.01
N ILE A 66 -1.69 5.59 -7.98
CA ILE A 66 -0.88 4.76 -8.87
C ILE A 66 -1.84 4.01 -9.78
N ASN A 67 -1.84 4.41 -11.05
CA ASN A 67 -2.79 3.89 -12.02
C ASN A 67 -2.22 2.70 -12.79
N ALA A 68 -3.10 2.00 -13.51
CA ALA A 68 -2.71 1.00 -14.51
C ALA A 68 -1.85 -0.15 -13.93
N ILE A 69 -2.12 -0.57 -12.70
CA ILE A 69 -1.45 -1.70 -12.08
C ILE A 69 -2.10 -2.99 -12.60
N PRO A 70 -1.32 -3.96 -13.12
CA PRO A 70 -1.87 -5.23 -13.58
C PRO A 70 -2.55 -6.00 -12.45
N VAL A 71 -3.75 -6.54 -12.68
CA VAL A 71 -4.50 -7.34 -11.68
C VAL A 71 -3.71 -8.58 -11.22
N ALA A 72 -2.83 -9.13 -12.06
CA ALA A 72 -1.93 -10.21 -11.67
C ALA A 72 -0.98 -9.84 -10.52
N SER A 73 -0.74 -8.55 -10.28
CA SER A 73 0.05 -8.06 -9.14
C SER A 73 -0.78 -7.74 -7.90
N LEU A 74 -2.11 -7.91 -7.95
CA LEU A 74 -3.01 -7.58 -6.84
C LEU A 74 -2.70 -8.42 -5.59
N ASP A 75 -2.65 -9.75 -5.72
CA ASP A 75 -2.43 -10.64 -4.58
C ASP A 75 -1.04 -10.42 -3.93
N PRO A 76 0.07 -10.32 -4.70
CA PRO A 76 1.38 -9.98 -4.13
C PRO A 76 1.40 -8.62 -3.42
N ILE A 77 0.68 -7.61 -3.93
CA ILE A 77 0.61 -6.29 -3.29
C ILE A 77 -0.18 -6.37 -1.99
N LYS A 78 -1.31 -7.08 -1.96
CA LYS A 78 -2.10 -7.30 -0.74
C LYS A 78 -1.28 -8.03 0.31
N GLU A 79 -0.56 -9.08 -0.07
CA GLU A 79 0.32 -9.81 0.86
C GLU A 79 1.42 -8.90 1.39
N TRP A 80 2.08 -8.11 0.55
CA TRP A 80 3.10 -7.18 1.01
C TRP A 80 2.56 -6.16 2.01
N LEU A 81 1.42 -5.52 1.73
CA LEU A 81 0.78 -4.58 2.66
C LEU A 81 0.42 -5.28 3.98
N LYS A 82 -0.13 -6.49 3.88
CA LYS A 82 -0.41 -7.34 5.03
C LYS A 82 0.84 -7.54 5.89
N TRP A 83 1.97 -7.93 5.29
CA TRP A 83 3.22 -8.14 6.02
C TRP A 83 3.76 -6.87 6.69
N VAL A 84 3.70 -5.73 6.01
CA VAL A 84 4.17 -4.45 6.54
C VAL A 84 3.32 -4.03 7.75
N PHE A 85 2.01 -3.92 7.58
CA PHE A 85 1.12 -3.48 8.66
C PHE A 85 1.04 -4.50 9.79
N TRP A 86 1.19 -5.80 9.49
CA TRP A 86 1.32 -6.83 10.51
C TRP A 86 2.59 -6.68 11.34
N GLY A 87 3.72 -6.36 10.70
CA GLY A 87 4.98 -6.09 11.40
C GLY A 87 4.88 -4.91 12.36
N GLU A 88 4.28 -3.80 11.91
CA GLU A 88 4.01 -2.64 12.78
C GLU A 88 3.10 -3.03 13.95
N PHE A 89 2.04 -3.77 13.67
CA PHE A 89 1.06 -4.17 14.67
C PHE A 89 1.64 -5.12 15.72
N TRP A 90 2.44 -6.12 15.34
CA TRP A 90 3.17 -6.96 16.29
C TRP A 90 4.23 -6.19 17.06
N GLY A 91 4.86 -5.18 16.46
CA GLY A 91 5.75 -4.27 17.19
C GLY A 91 5.02 -3.51 18.31
N VAL A 92 3.77 -3.11 18.06
CA VAL A 92 2.90 -2.46 19.06
C VAL A 92 2.40 -3.46 20.11
N LEU A 93 1.95 -4.65 19.70
CA LEU A 93 1.50 -5.70 20.62
C LEU A 93 2.62 -6.31 21.46
N GLY A 94 3.86 -6.33 20.96
CA GLY A 94 5.03 -6.68 21.78
C GLY A 94 5.20 -5.74 22.98
N ASN A 95 4.70 -4.51 22.90
CA ASN A 95 4.64 -3.56 24.01
C ASN A 95 3.33 -3.64 24.81
N PHE A 96 2.24 -4.09 24.20
CA PHE A 96 0.92 -4.26 24.81
C PHE A 96 0.59 -5.76 24.94
N GLY A 97 0.93 -6.36 26.08
CA GLY A 97 0.68 -7.77 26.38
C GLY A 97 -0.64 -8.30 25.80
N GLU A 98 -0.50 -9.20 24.83
CA GLU A 98 -1.45 -10.15 24.25
C GLU A 98 -2.95 -9.88 24.52
N ASN A 99 -3.58 -8.99 23.75
CA ASN A 99 -5.04 -8.97 23.60
C ASN A 99 -5.45 -9.39 22.19
N LEU A 100 -5.58 -10.71 22.00
CA LEU A 100 -5.94 -11.37 20.74
C LEU A 100 -7.31 -10.97 20.17
N GLY A 101 -8.19 -10.33 20.96
CA GLY A 101 -9.50 -9.85 20.52
C GLY A 101 -9.47 -8.56 19.69
N VAL A 102 -8.51 -7.66 19.95
CA VAL A 102 -8.34 -6.40 19.18
C VAL A 102 -7.74 -6.69 17.80
N LEU A 103 -6.86 -7.69 17.75
CA LEU A 103 -6.29 -8.26 16.54
C LEU A 103 -7.36 -8.63 15.51
N GLY A 104 -8.39 -9.38 15.91
CA GLY A 104 -9.45 -9.85 15.01
C GLY A 104 -10.27 -8.72 14.39
N ILE A 105 -10.61 -7.69 15.17
CA ILE A 105 -11.42 -6.56 14.69
C ILE A 105 -10.64 -5.70 13.70
N PHE A 106 -9.34 -5.49 13.92
CA PHE A 106 -8.50 -4.70 13.02
C PHE A 106 -8.26 -5.40 11.67
N TRP A 107 -8.21 -6.74 11.67
CA TRP A 107 -8.06 -7.55 10.47
C TRP A 107 -9.24 -7.51 9.51
N ASP A 108 -10.47 -7.33 10.00
CA ASP A 108 -11.67 -7.31 9.16
C ASP A 108 -11.78 -6.03 8.30
N PHE A 109 -10.92 -5.03 8.53
CA PHE A 109 -10.89 -3.76 7.79
C PHE A 109 -9.83 -3.70 6.66
N PHE A 110 -8.97 -4.72 6.49
CA PHE A 110 -7.92 -4.79 5.47
C PHE A 110 -8.08 -5.93 4.47
#